data_AF-A0A0C2ZTK2-F1
#
_entry.id   AF-A0A0C2ZTK2-F1
#
_cell.length_a   1.000
_cell.length_b   1.000
_cell.length_c   1.000
_cell.angle_alpha   90.00
_cell.angle_beta   90.00
_cell.angle_gamma   90.00
#
_symmetry.space_group_name_H-M   'P 1'
#
loop_
_entity.id
_entity.type
_entity.pdbx_description
1 polymer ?
#
loop_
_entity_poly.entity_id
_entity_poly.type
_entity_poly.pdbx_seq_one_letter_code
_entity_poly.pdbx_strand_id
1 'polypeptide(L)'
;GAKSCFFTSVNKENILYNNTLDTIAIYGIVDTLYHTILSRKSDNSSNSWTKKLLNDKSLLLSKIREEADELAVAIDKEEDKQVIYEASDLLYHALVGLAYRDVSPDRIKQELARRFGTSGISEKATRSQ
;
A
#
# COMPACT_ATOMS: atom_id res chain seq x y z
N GLY A 1 -8.24 -14.65 52.66
CA GLY A 1 -8.61 -13.32 52.14
C GLY A 1 -7.36 -12.50 52.00
N ALA A 2 -6.98 -12.16 50.78
CA ALA A 2 -5.84 -11.29 50.51
C ALA A 2 -6.34 -10.07 49.74
N LYS A 3 -6.36 -8.91 50.39
CA LYS A 3 -6.48 -7.61 49.72
C LYS A 3 -5.08 -7.19 49.33
N SER A 4 -4.75 -7.35 48.05
CA SER A 4 -3.55 -6.73 47.47
C SER A 4 -3.81 -5.24 47.31
N CYS A 5 -3.37 -4.46 48.29
CA CYS A 5 -3.22 -3.02 48.19
C CYS A 5 -1.96 -2.69 47.39
N PHE A 6 -2.04 -2.81 46.06
CA PHE A 6 -1.12 -2.16 45.14
C PHE A 6 -1.92 -1.21 44.24
N PHE A 7 -2.49 -0.19 44.87
CA PHE A 7 -2.96 0.99 44.16
C PHE A 7 -1.73 1.87 43.97
N THR A 8 -0.96 1.61 42.91
CA THR A 8 -0.04 2.63 42.40
C THR A 8 -0.93 3.66 41.74
N SER A 9 -1.15 4.78 42.41
CA SER A 9 -1.79 5.96 41.83
C SER A 9 -1.02 6.29 40.56
N VAL A 10 -1.63 6.03 39.40
CA VAL A 10 -1.09 6.49 38.12
C VAL A 10 -1.20 8.00 38.18
N ASN A 11 -0.09 8.64 38.53
CA ASN A 11 0.04 10.08 38.49
C ASN A 11 -0.27 10.46 37.06
N LYS A 12 -1.34 11.22 36.89
CA LYS A 12 -1.87 11.68 35.61
C LYS A 12 -0.97 12.80 35.11
N GLU A 13 0.31 12.48 34.93
CA GLU A 13 1.21 13.30 34.17
C GLU A 13 0.79 13.11 32.73
N ASN A 14 0.32 14.20 32.12
CA ASN A 14 0.17 14.34 30.70
C ASN A 14 1.51 13.98 30.04
N ILE A 15 1.74 12.70 29.79
CA ILE A 15 2.62 12.28 28.71
C ILE A 15 1.82 12.64 27.45
N LEU A 16 1.92 13.91 27.08
CA LEU A 16 1.75 14.35 25.71
C LEU A 16 2.73 13.50 24.91
N TYR A 17 2.26 12.36 24.39
CA TYR A 17 2.92 11.65 23.32
C TYR A 17 2.80 12.52 22.07
N ASN A 18 3.55 13.63 22.06
CA ASN A 18 3.85 14.42 20.87
C ASN A 18 4.93 13.70 20.04
N ASN A 19 4.88 12.38 19.97
CA ASN A 19 5.50 11.66 18.87
C ASN A 19 4.38 11.50 17.85
N THR A 20 4.31 12.42 16.90
CA THR A 20 3.95 12.03 15.55
C THR A 20 4.94 10.93 15.18
N LEU A 21 4.58 9.67 15.50
CA LEU A 21 5.27 8.51 14.98
C LEU A 21 5.34 8.78 13.49
N ASP A 22 6.55 8.89 12.96
CA ASP A 22 6.74 8.98 11.53
C ASP A 22 6.38 7.61 10.97
N THR A 23 5.07 7.41 10.80
CA THR A 23 4.47 6.18 10.35
C THR A 23 5.08 5.82 9.00
N ILE A 24 5.57 6.79 8.22
CA ILE A 24 6.29 6.58 6.96
C ILE A 24 7.67 5.96 7.19
N ALA A 25 8.39 6.36 8.24
CA ALA A 25 9.69 5.78 8.60
C ALA A 25 9.58 4.35 9.16
N ILE A 26 8.46 4.01 9.82
CA ILE A 26 8.22 2.67 10.42
C ILE A 26 7.53 1.73 9.42
N TYR A 27 6.47 2.21 8.78
CA TYR A 27 5.69 1.56 7.75
C TYR A 27 5.96 2.33 6.46
N GLY A 28 6.90 1.84 5.63
CA GLY A 28 7.32 2.53 4.40
C GLY A 28 6.14 3.10 3.61
N ILE A 29 6.35 4.14 2.80
CA ILE A 29 5.28 4.92 2.15
C ILE A 29 4.15 4.07 1.53
N VAL A 30 4.48 2.91 0.95
CA VAL A 30 3.54 1.92 0.40
C VAL A 30 2.59 1.36 1.46
N ASP A 31 3.11 0.98 2.62
CA ASP A 31 2.33 0.45 3.74
C ASP A 31 1.45 1.54 4.36
N THR A 32 1.99 2.74 4.58
CA THR A 32 1.23 3.89 5.07
C THR A 32 0.06 4.24 4.13
N LEU A 33 0.32 4.26 2.82
CA LEU A 33 -0.70 4.48 1.80
C LEU A 33 -1.76 3.36 1.79
N TYR A 34 -1.34 2.09 1.89
CA TYR A 34 -2.26 0.97 1.92
C TYR A 34 -3.18 1.01 3.16
N HIS A 35 -2.66 1.32 4.35
CA HIS A 35 -3.48 1.49 5.55
C HIS A 35 -4.48 2.64 5.41
N THR A 36 -4.06 3.74 4.77
CA THR A 36 -4.96 4.87 4.46
C THR A 36 -6.10 4.43 3.52
N ILE A 37 -5.79 3.62 2.50
CA ILE A 37 -6.80 3.05 1.60
C ILE A 37 -7.77 2.14 2.35
N LEU A 38 -7.27 1.28 3.24
CA LEU A 38 -8.12 0.41 4.08
C LEU A 38 -9.03 1.21 5.01
N SER A 39 -8.52 2.28 5.63
CA SER A 39 -9.34 3.17 6.46
C SER A 39 -10.50 3.78 5.66
N ARG A 40 -10.26 4.17 4.41
CA ARG A 40 -11.30 4.67 3.49
C ARG A 40 -12.26 3.57 3.02
N LYS A 41 -11.78 2.33 2.92
CA LYS A 41 -12.63 1.16 2.64
C LYS A 41 -13.68 0.98 3.74
N SER A 42 -13.28 1.07 5.02
CA SER A 42 -14.18 0.91 6.18
C SER A 42 -15.07 2.12 6.47
N ASP A 43 -14.64 3.33 6.11
CA ASP A 43 -15.42 4.55 6.37
C ASP A 43 -16.49 4.76 5.29
N ASN A 44 -17.76 4.72 5.68
CA ASN A 44 -18.91 4.92 4.80
C ASN A 44 -19.31 6.39 4.60
N SER A 45 -18.71 7.32 5.36
CA SER A 45 -19.03 8.75 5.31
C SER A 45 -18.15 9.52 4.31
N SER A 46 -17.02 8.95 3.90
CA SER A 46 -16.07 9.64 3.02
C SER A 46 -16.45 9.55 1.54
N ASN A 47 -16.78 10.69 0.93
CA ASN A 47 -16.87 10.82 -0.53
C ASN A 47 -15.47 11.07 -1.13
N SER A 48 -14.59 10.08 -1.02
CA SER A 48 -13.22 10.15 -1.52
C SER A 48 -13.07 9.45 -2.87
N TRP A 49 -12.10 9.89 -3.68
CA TRP A 49 -11.74 9.22 -4.94
C TRP A 49 -11.45 7.73 -4.73
N THR A 50 -10.71 7.39 -3.67
CA THR A 50 -10.44 6.00 -3.28
C THR A 50 -11.74 5.21 -3.05
N LYS A 51 -12.76 5.80 -2.40
CA LYS A 51 -14.04 5.13 -2.18
C LYS A 51 -14.78 4.87 -3.48
N LYS A 52 -14.76 5.85 -4.41
CA LYS A 52 -15.35 5.68 -5.75
C LYS A 52 -14.72 4.49 -6.49
N LEU A 53 -13.40 4.39 -6.48
CA LEU A 53 -12.67 3.27 -7.07
C LEU A 53 -13.00 1.92 -6.38
N LEU A 54 -13.08 1.90 -5.05
CA LEU A 54 -13.41 0.68 -4.29
C LEU A 54 -14.85 0.20 -4.53
N ASN A 55 -15.78 1.12 -4.81
CA ASN A 55 -17.18 0.81 -5.06
C ASN A 55 -17.47 0.48 -6.54
N ASP A 56 -16.65 0.93 -7.47
CA ASP A 56 -16.80 0.69 -8.91
C ASP A 56 -15.61 -0.12 -9.45
N LYS A 57 -15.81 -1.44 -9.54
CA LYS A 57 -14.81 -2.37 -10.09
C LYS A 57 -14.46 -2.04 -11.54
N SER A 58 -15.42 -1.61 -12.36
CA SER A 58 -15.16 -1.33 -13.77
C SER A 58 -14.26 -0.12 -13.90
N LEU A 59 -14.54 0.94 -13.13
CA LEU A 59 -13.70 2.13 -13.08
C LEU A 59 -12.29 1.81 -12.58
N LEU A 60 -12.16 1.05 -11.49
CA LEU A 60 -10.86 0.64 -10.96
C LEU A 60 -10.02 -0.11 -12.00
N LEU A 61 -10.62 -1.10 -12.69
CA LEU A 61 -9.91 -1.86 -13.72
C LEU A 61 -9.57 -1.01 -14.94
N SER A 62 -10.41 -0.04 -15.29
CA SER A 62 -10.14 0.91 -16.37
C SER A 62 -8.93 1.78 -16.04
N LYS A 63 -8.91 2.38 -14.84
CA LYS A 63 -7.79 3.23 -14.40
C LYS A 63 -6.47 2.46 -14.39
N ILE A 64 -6.42 1.24 -13.84
CA ILE A 64 -5.19 0.43 -13.86
C ILE A 64 -4.66 0.22 -15.29
N ARG A 65 -5.54 0.03 -16.27
CA ARG A 65 -5.14 -0.16 -17.67
C ARG A 65 -4.66 1.13 -18.32
N GLU A 66 -5.34 2.23 -18.05
CA GLU A 66 -4.98 3.56 -18.53
C GLU A 66 -3.59 3.96 -18.02
N GLU A 67 -3.35 3.91 -16.70
CA GLU A 67 -2.05 4.27 -16.12
C GLU A 67 -0.91 3.36 -16.60
N ALA A 68 -1.21 2.10 -16.92
CA ALA A 68 -0.21 1.18 -17.46
C ALA A 68 0.18 1.55 -18.91
N ASP A 69 -0.76 2.03 -19.70
CA ASP A 69 -0.51 2.52 -21.06
C ASP A 69 0.22 3.87 -21.02
N GLU A 70 -0.23 4.79 -20.15
CA GLU A 70 0.40 6.10 -19.94
C GLU A 70 1.84 5.96 -19.44
N LEU A 71 2.11 5.06 -18.50
CA LEU A 71 3.49 4.75 -18.09
C LEU A 71 4.34 4.21 -19.26
N ALA A 72 3.78 3.32 -20.09
CA ALA A 72 4.50 2.80 -21.25
C ALA A 72 4.83 3.91 -22.26
N VAL A 73 3.89 4.81 -22.51
CA VAL A 73 4.09 5.98 -23.38
C VAL A 73 5.11 6.94 -22.77
N ALA A 74 5.03 7.22 -21.48
CA ALA A 74 5.94 8.12 -20.78
C ALA A 74 7.40 7.61 -20.86
N ILE A 75 7.61 6.31 -20.67
CA ILE A 75 8.93 5.69 -20.81
C ILE A 75 9.49 5.81 -22.22
N ASP A 76 8.64 5.73 -23.25
CA ASP A 76 9.05 5.78 -24.65
C ASP A 76 9.37 7.21 -25.12
N LYS A 77 8.65 8.22 -24.62
CA LYS A 77 8.60 9.55 -25.26
C LYS A 77 8.76 10.76 -24.34
N GLU A 78 8.63 10.60 -23.04
CA GLU A 78 8.52 11.74 -22.11
C GLU A 78 9.74 11.87 -21.18
N GLU A 79 9.79 12.98 -20.43
CA GLU A 79 10.85 13.23 -19.45
C GLU A 79 10.68 12.38 -18.18
N ASP A 80 11.77 12.17 -17.44
CA ASP A 80 11.80 11.38 -16.19
C ASP A 80 10.72 11.79 -15.19
N LYS A 81 10.39 13.08 -15.15
CA LYS A 81 9.33 13.61 -14.27
C LYS A 81 7.97 12.99 -14.61
N GLN A 82 7.65 12.85 -15.89
CA GLN A 82 6.40 12.24 -16.33
C GLN A 82 6.41 10.75 -16.02
N VAL A 83 7.53 10.06 -16.26
CA VAL A 83 7.69 8.63 -15.92
C VAL A 83 7.44 8.39 -14.44
N ILE A 84 8.01 9.23 -13.55
CA ILE A 84 7.79 9.14 -12.10
C ILE A 84 6.32 9.35 -11.76
N TYR A 85 5.65 10.29 -12.42
CA TYR A 85 4.25 10.60 -12.20
C TYR A 85 3.34 9.41 -12.56
N GLU A 86 3.44 8.88 -13.79
CA GLU A 86 2.60 7.76 -14.22
C GLU A 86 2.92 6.46 -13.48
N ALA A 87 4.20 6.23 -13.15
CA ALA A 87 4.57 5.09 -12.32
C ALA A 87 3.94 5.17 -10.93
N SER A 88 3.88 6.37 -10.36
CA SER A 88 3.25 6.60 -9.06
C SER A 88 1.74 6.38 -9.13
N ASP A 89 1.07 6.82 -10.19
CA ASP A 89 -0.39 6.66 -10.30
C ASP A 89 -0.79 5.21 -10.60
N LEU A 90 -0.02 4.51 -11.43
CA LEU A 90 -0.18 3.07 -11.63
C LEU A 90 -0.03 2.30 -10.31
N LEU A 91 1.00 2.61 -9.52
CA LEU A 91 1.22 1.96 -8.22
C LEU A 91 0.09 2.28 -7.23
N TYR A 92 -0.41 3.52 -7.20
CA TYR A 92 -1.55 3.89 -6.37
C TYR A 92 -2.80 3.07 -6.76
N HIS A 93 -3.18 3.03 -8.03
CA HIS A 93 -4.34 2.27 -8.50
C HIS A 93 -4.18 0.76 -8.26
N ALA A 94 -2.97 0.23 -8.41
CA ALA A 94 -2.66 -1.16 -8.05
C ALA A 94 -2.88 -1.44 -6.55
N LEU A 95 -2.41 -0.55 -5.66
CA LEU A 95 -2.64 -0.68 -4.21
C LEU A 95 -4.14 -0.62 -3.85
N VAL A 96 -4.92 0.23 -4.52
CA VAL A 96 -6.39 0.24 -4.37
C VAL A 96 -6.98 -1.10 -4.82
N GLY A 97 -6.50 -1.67 -5.92
CA GLY A 97 -6.89 -3.00 -6.38
C GLY A 97 -6.54 -4.13 -5.41
N LEU A 98 -5.37 -4.07 -4.77
CA LEU A 98 -4.98 -5.00 -3.72
C LEU A 98 -5.90 -4.87 -2.50
N ALA A 99 -6.22 -3.64 -2.08
CA ALA A 99 -7.15 -3.39 -0.98
C ALA A 99 -8.58 -3.85 -1.29
N TYR A 100 -9.04 -3.67 -2.54
CA TYR A 100 -10.31 -4.22 -3.02
C TYR A 100 -10.38 -5.74 -2.85
N ARG A 101 -9.25 -6.44 -3.02
CA ARG A 101 -9.12 -7.89 -2.89
C ARG A 101 -8.64 -8.38 -1.51
N ASP A 102 -8.47 -7.48 -0.54
CA ASP A 102 -7.93 -7.79 0.79
C ASP A 102 -6.54 -8.47 0.74
N VAL A 103 -5.70 -8.05 -0.20
CA VAL A 103 -4.32 -8.52 -0.35
C VAL A 103 -3.35 -7.49 0.21
N SER A 104 -2.57 -7.84 1.23
CA SER A 104 -1.54 -6.96 1.78
C SER A 104 -0.37 -6.77 0.81
N PRO A 105 0.20 -5.55 0.69
CA PRO A 105 1.46 -5.28 -0.03
C PRO A 105 2.62 -6.18 0.43
N ASP A 106 2.63 -6.64 1.67
CA ASP A 106 3.66 -7.57 2.17
C ASP A 106 3.69 -8.88 1.38
N ARG A 107 2.53 -9.35 0.90
CA ARG A 107 2.48 -10.54 0.04
C ARG A 107 3.17 -10.30 -1.30
N ILE A 108 3.09 -9.07 -1.81
CA ILE A 108 3.80 -8.68 -3.04
C ILE A 108 5.31 -8.58 -2.76
N LYS A 109 5.73 -7.98 -1.64
CA LYS A 109 7.13 -7.92 -1.23
C LYS A 109 7.73 -9.33 -1.09
N GLN A 110 7.01 -10.26 -0.48
CA GLN A 110 7.40 -11.67 -0.35
C GLN A 110 7.57 -12.34 -1.71
N GLU A 111 6.61 -12.15 -2.63
CA GLU A 111 6.70 -12.70 -3.98
C GLU A 111 7.87 -12.10 -4.78
N LEU A 112 8.11 -10.79 -4.66
CA LEU A 112 9.27 -10.14 -5.26
C LEU A 112 10.58 -10.69 -4.67
N ALA A 113 10.69 -10.83 -3.34
CA ALA A 113 11.86 -11.40 -2.69
C ALA A 113 12.13 -12.85 -3.15
N ARG A 114 11.08 -13.67 -3.30
CA ARG A 114 11.18 -15.02 -3.88
C ARG A 114 11.79 -14.99 -5.28
N ARG A 115 11.35 -14.04 -6.13
CA ARG A 115 11.89 -13.85 -7.49
C ARG A 115 13.31 -13.32 -7.50
N PHE A 116 13.67 -12.42 -6.59
CA PHE A 116 15.05 -11.94 -6.46
C PHE A 116 16.00 -13.10 -6.09
N GLY A 117 15.58 -14.00 -5.20
CA GLY A 117 16.35 -15.19 -4.83
C GLY A 117 16.41 -16.27 -5.93
N THR A 118 15.58 -16.16 -6.96
CA THR A 118 15.51 -17.09 -8.09
C THR A 118 15.82 -16.30 -9.36
N SER A 119 17.10 -16.05 -9.64
CA SER A 119 17.51 -15.33 -10.86
C SER A 119 16.73 -15.85 -12.07
N GLY A 120 16.00 -15.00 -12.80
CA GLY A 120 15.04 -15.40 -13.85
C GLY A 120 15.61 -16.24 -15.01
N ILE A 121 16.92 -16.47 -15.02
CA ILE A 121 17.64 -17.41 -15.89
C ILE A 121 17.40 -18.86 -15.43
N SER A 122 17.38 -19.14 -14.13
CA SER A 122 17.16 -20.50 -13.58
C SER A 122 15.71 -20.94 -13.72
N GLU A 123 14.73 -20.05 -13.49
CA GLU A 123 13.29 -20.36 -13.64
C GLU A 123 12.90 -20.66 -15.11
N LYS A 124 13.56 -20.03 -16.09
CA LYS A 124 13.37 -20.37 -17.52
C LYS A 124 13.97 -21.73 -17.89
N ALA A 125 15.09 -22.12 -17.28
CA ALA A 125 15.71 -23.43 -17.51
C ALA A 125 14.86 -24.59 -16.99
N THR A 126 14.14 -24.41 -15.87
CA THR A 126 13.28 -25.45 -15.28
C THR A 126 11.95 -25.63 -16.01
N ARG A 127 11.49 -24.65 -16.79
CA ARG A 127 10.25 -24.74 -17.60
C ARG A 127 10.43 -25.48 -18.93
N SER A 128 11.67 -25.82 -19.30
CA SER A 128 12.00 -26.53 -20.54
C SER A 128 12.34 -28.01 -20.32
N GLN A 129 12.01 -28.58 -19.15
CA GLN A 129 12.01 -30.03 -18.89
C GLN A 129 10.59 -30.54 -18.65
#